data_AF-A0AA38ZPH0-F1
#
_entry.id   AF-A0AA38ZPH0-F1
#
_cell.length_a   1.000
_cell.length_b   1.000
_cell.length_c   1.000
_cell.angle_alpha   90.00
_cell.angle_beta   90.00
_cell.angle_gamma   90.00
#
_symmetry.space_group_name_H-M   'P 1'
#
loop_
_entity.id
_entity.type
_entity.pdbx_description
1 polymer ?
#
loop_
_entity_poly.entity_id
_entity_poly.type
_entity_poly.pdbx_seq_one_letter_code
_entity_poly.pdbx_strand_id
1 'polypeptide(L)'
;MLSFSSAKSFTTAKGFPNLHALSNPFSDSISLRLNPPTILNLRSKSLQITAIDAAQPYDYESQLRTQFNKSNNLKIAIIGFGNFGQFLAKTFVKQGHTVLAHSRSNYVDVARKLGVSFFQDPHDLCEEHPEVVLLCSSILSTKSVLKSLPFQRLRRNTLFVDVLSVKEFPRNLFLETLPAEFDILCTHPMFGPESAKNGWAGLPFVYDKVRIGNDEFRMARCSKFLDIFAREGCRMVEMTCAEHDKYAAGSQFITHTMGRVLERFGLESTEINTKGYETLLNLVENTAGDSFDLYYGLFVYNNNAMEQLERLDMAFESIKKDIFGYMHRLYRKQLFEDEGGLGVSKEKKVGQKLLHGGSALELPSDTLPPNGAAREPPSETVKQTP
;
A
#
# COMPACT_ATOMS: atom_id res chain seq x y z
N MET A 1 -29.65 38.65 29.74
CA MET A 1 -29.02 39.92 30.17
C MET A 1 -27.52 39.80 29.97
N LEU A 2 -26.83 40.92 29.69
CA LEU A 2 -25.45 41.33 30.01
C LEU A 2 -24.30 40.30 30.26
N SER A 3 -23.01 40.61 30.01
CA SER A 3 -22.33 41.43 28.99
C SER A 3 -20.80 41.34 29.17
N PHE A 4 -20.03 41.58 28.10
CA PHE A 4 -18.56 41.87 28.04
C PHE A 4 -17.58 40.81 28.61
N SER A 5 -16.41 40.48 28.05
CA SER A 5 -15.45 41.11 27.10
C SER A 5 -14.31 41.92 27.76
N SER A 6 -13.07 41.58 27.38
CA SER A 6 -11.96 42.54 27.27
C SER A 6 -10.89 41.99 26.32
N ALA A 7 -10.61 42.73 25.23
CA ALA A 7 -9.36 42.61 24.47
C ALA A 7 -8.41 43.74 24.89
N LYS A 8 -7.11 43.63 24.58
CA LYS A 8 -6.14 44.72 24.77
C LYS A 8 -5.33 44.95 23.50
N SER A 9 -5.27 46.21 23.07
CA SER A 9 -4.28 46.75 22.15
C SER A 9 -3.35 47.71 22.90
N PHE A 10 -2.21 48.07 22.30
CA PHE A 10 -1.32 49.11 22.81
C PHE A 10 -0.86 50.04 21.67
N THR A 11 -0.49 51.27 22.02
CA THR A 11 -0.38 52.43 21.13
C THR A 11 1.06 52.95 20.95
N THR A 12 1.25 53.89 20.01
CA THR A 12 2.55 54.38 19.53
C THR A 12 2.78 55.88 19.77
N ALA A 13 4.02 56.26 20.12
CA ALA A 13 4.63 57.61 20.06
C ALA A 13 6.06 57.55 20.67
N LYS A 14 7.03 58.45 20.46
CA LYS A 14 7.40 59.44 19.41
C LYS A 14 8.82 59.94 19.78
N GLY A 15 9.65 60.41 18.82
CA GLY A 15 10.82 61.25 19.15
C GLY A 15 11.96 61.32 18.12
N PHE A 16 12.39 62.54 17.78
CA PHE A 16 13.61 62.90 17.04
C PHE A 16 14.31 64.06 17.78
N PRO A 17 15.62 64.26 17.56
CA PRO A 17 16.12 65.62 17.29
C PRO A 17 17.12 65.68 16.12
N ASN A 18 17.53 66.90 15.73
CA ASN A 18 18.34 67.19 14.53
C ASN A 18 19.20 68.47 14.73
N LEU A 19 20.45 68.50 14.24
CA LEU A 19 21.42 69.62 14.27
C LEU A 19 22.39 69.46 13.05
N HIS A 20 22.62 70.40 12.11
CA HIS A 20 23.00 71.84 12.11
C HIS A 20 24.50 72.10 11.81
N ALA A 21 24.81 72.55 10.58
CA ALA A 21 26.00 73.33 10.14
C ALA A 21 25.68 73.90 8.72
N LEU A 22 25.60 75.21 8.46
CA LEU A 22 26.65 76.28 8.31
C LEU A 22 27.26 76.37 6.89
N SER A 23 27.67 77.57 6.46
CA SER A 23 27.70 77.95 5.02
C SER A 23 28.71 79.04 4.59
N ASN A 24 29.04 79.03 3.28
CA ASN A 24 29.60 80.15 2.46
C ASN A 24 31.03 80.67 2.77
N PRO A 25 31.68 81.54 1.93
CA PRO A 25 31.24 82.18 0.66
C PRO A 25 32.26 82.25 -0.55
N PHE A 26 31.77 82.78 -1.70
CA PHE A 26 32.41 83.58 -2.79
C PHE A 26 33.79 83.27 -3.43
N SER A 27 33.87 83.23 -4.78
CA SER A 27 34.41 84.35 -5.62
C SER A 27 34.49 84.09 -7.15
N ASP A 28 33.92 85.01 -7.92
CA ASP A 28 34.19 85.56 -9.28
C ASP A 28 34.79 84.80 -10.50
N SER A 29 34.10 85.09 -11.62
CA SER A 29 34.33 84.98 -13.08
C SER A 29 35.74 84.97 -13.72
N ILE A 30 35.81 84.40 -14.94
CA ILE A 30 36.38 85.02 -16.17
C ILE A 30 35.75 84.37 -17.42
N SER A 31 35.76 85.04 -18.58
CA SER A 31 35.21 84.51 -19.85
C SER A 31 36.07 84.84 -21.07
N LEU A 32 36.20 83.91 -22.02
CA LEU A 32 36.84 84.10 -23.33
C LEU A 32 36.11 83.28 -24.44
N ARG A 33 36.33 83.68 -25.70
CA ARG A 33 35.62 83.19 -26.91
C ARG A 33 36.50 82.26 -27.75
N LEU A 34 35.88 81.42 -28.61
CA LEU A 34 36.03 81.42 -30.09
C LEU A 34 35.24 80.23 -30.72
N ASN A 35 34.98 80.30 -32.04
CA ASN A 35 34.18 79.33 -32.80
C ASN A 35 35.07 78.32 -33.58
N PRO A 36 34.62 77.54 -34.60
CA PRO A 36 34.79 76.08 -34.62
C PRO A 36 35.77 75.58 -35.69
N PRO A 37 35.87 74.26 -35.92
CA PRO A 37 35.19 73.75 -37.12
C PRO A 37 34.48 72.39 -36.95
N THR A 38 33.61 72.07 -37.90
CA THR A 38 32.79 70.85 -37.93
C THR A 38 33.60 69.62 -38.34
N ILE A 39 33.56 68.54 -37.54
CA ILE A 39 33.96 67.19 -37.97
C ILE A 39 32.83 66.22 -37.60
N LEU A 40 32.33 65.48 -38.59
CA LEU A 40 31.38 64.38 -38.38
C LEU A 40 32.13 63.17 -37.79
N ASN A 41 31.78 62.75 -36.57
CA ASN A 41 32.28 61.50 -36.02
C ASN A 41 31.19 60.76 -35.24
N LEU A 42 30.83 59.57 -35.73
CA LEU A 42 29.73 58.74 -35.20
C LEU A 42 30.26 57.76 -34.14
N ARG A 43 29.99 57.99 -32.85
CA ARG A 43 29.69 56.91 -31.88
C ARG A 43 29.21 57.41 -30.52
N SER A 44 28.71 56.46 -29.73
CA SER A 44 28.25 56.60 -28.34
C SER A 44 27.04 57.52 -28.12
N LYS A 45 25.86 57.09 -28.59
CA LYS A 45 24.62 57.42 -27.84
C LYS A 45 24.60 56.53 -26.59
N SER A 46 24.37 57.14 -25.43
CA SER A 46 24.14 56.42 -24.18
C SER A 46 22.94 55.49 -24.32
N LEU A 47 23.10 54.21 -23.97
CA LEU A 47 21.99 53.27 -23.84
C LEU A 47 21.16 53.66 -22.60
N GLN A 48 20.14 54.49 -22.82
CA GLN A 48 19.11 54.72 -21.82
C GLN A 48 18.29 53.43 -21.72
N ILE A 49 18.61 52.59 -20.73
CA ILE A 49 17.89 51.34 -20.47
C ILE A 49 16.52 51.72 -19.89
N THR A 50 15.56 51.98 -20.78
CA THR A 50 14.15 51.81 -20.46
C THR A 50 13.92 50.33 -20.23
N ALA A 51 13.93 49.91 -18.97
CA ALA A 51 13.38 48.63 -18.56
C ALA A 51 11.87 48.69 -18.82
N ILE A 52 11.48 48.38 -20.07
CA ILE A 52 10.08 48.14 -20.43
C ILE A 52 9.68 46.91 -19.63
N ASP A 53 8.70 47.08 -18.74
CA ASP A 53 8.22 46.03 -17.88
C ASP A 53 7.74 44.85 -18.72
N ALA A 54 8.47 43.74 -18.60
CA ALA A 54 8.21 42.48 -19.27
C ALA A 54 7.77 41.41 -18.26
N ALA A 55 7.11 41.81 -17.18
CA ALA A 55 6.29 40.94 -16.36
C ALA A 55 5.15 40.34 -17.22
N GLN A 56 5.44 39.22 -17.89
CA GLN A 56 4.52 38.47 -18.75
C GLN A 56 3.23 38.12 -17.98
N PRO A 57 2.07 38.75 -18.29
CA PRO A 57 0.85 38.57 -17.51
C PRO A 57 0.02 37.39 -18.04
N TYR A 58 0.68 36.30 -18.47
CA TYR A 58 0.03 35.13 -19.04
C TYR A 58 0.79 33.85 -18.69
N ASP A 59 0.42 33.25 -17.56
CA ASP A 59 0.95 31.96 -17.09
C ASP A 59 0.38 30.81 -17.94
N TYR A 60 0.91 30.69 -19.16
CA TYR A 60 0.51 29.69 -20.14
C TYR A 60 0.83 28.27 -19.66
N GLU A 61 1.91 28.08 -18.88
CA GLU A 61 2.20 26.77 -18.29
C GLU A 61 1.18 26.37 -17.22
N SER A 62 0.80 27.24 -16.29
CA SER A 62 -0.27 26.91 -15.33
C SER A 62 -1.64 26.79 -16.00
N GLN A 63 -1.91 27.51 -17.10
CA GLN A 63 -3.12 27.29 -17.91
C GLN A 63 -3.12 25.91 -18.58
N LEU A 64 -2.02 25.51 -19.22
CA LEU A 64 -1.86 24.16 -19.79
C LEU A 64 -1.94 23.07 -18.72
N ARG A 65 -1.26 23.23 -17.58
CA ARG A 65 -1.35 22.31 -16.43
C ARG A 65 -2.78 22.23 -15.89
N THR A 66 -3.50 23.35 -15.80
CA THR A 66 -4.90 23.38 -15.37
C THR A 66 -5.83 22.70 -16.37
N GLN A 67 -5.62 22.87 -17.67
CA GLN A 67 -6.40 22.19 -18.72
C GLN A 67 -6.08 20.69 -18.77
N PHE A 68 -4.81 20.30 -18.68
CA PHE A 68 -4.36 18.91 -18.61
C PHE A 68 -4.93 18.21 -17.37
N ASN A 69 -4.85 18.82 -16.19
CA ASN A 69 -5.47 18.30 -14.98
C ASN A 69 -6.99 18.16 -15.15
N LYS A 70 -7.68 19.21 -15.62
CA LYS A 70 -9.13 19.13 -15.93
C LYS A 70 -9.49 18.01 -16.91
N SER A 71 -8.64 17.72 -17.90
CA SER A 71 -8.87 16.62 -18.84
C SER A 71 -8.64 15.23 -18.24
N ASN A 72 -7.89 15.12 -17.13
CA ASN A 72 -7.58 13.86 -16.43
C ASN A 72 -8.43 13.61 -15.19
N ASN A 73 -9.15 14.63 -14.70
CA ASN A 73 -10.17 14.46 -13.67
C ASN A 73 -11.25 13.45 -14.13
N LEU A 74 -11.82 12.75 -13.16
CA LEU A 74 -12.91 11.77 -13.36
C LEU A 74 -14.03 12.03 -12.36
N LYS A 75 -15.27 11.69 -12.73
CA LYS A 75 -16.36 11.52 -11.73
C LYS A 75 -16.36 10.09 -11.20
N ILE A 76 -15.95 9.91 -9.94
CA ILE A 76 -15.76 8.61 -9.28
C ILE A 76 -16.81 8.47 -8.16
N ALA A 77 -17.62 7.41 -8.20
CA ALA A 77 -18.53 7.06 -7.12
C ALA A 77 -17.97 5.92 -6.26
N ILE A 78 -17.86 6.14 -4.95
CA ILE A 78 -17.40 5.13 -3.98
C ILE A 78 -18.61 4.50 -3.29
N ILE A 79 -18.81 3.21 -3.52
CA ILE A 79 -19.86 2.40 -2.90
C ILE A 79 -19.25 1.62 -1.73
N GLY A 80 -19.54 2.03 -0.50
CA GLY A 80 -18.90 1.50 0.70
C GLY A 80 -17.92 2.48 1.35
N PHE A 81 -18.42 3.65 1.74
CA PHE A 81 -17.61 4.74 2.35
C PHE A 81 -17.14 4.48 3.80
N GLY A 82 -16.64 3.27 4.10
CA GLY A 82 -15.95 2.94 5.36
C GLY A 82 -14.47 3.34 5.33
N ASN A 83 -13.67 2.84 6.28
CA ASN A 83 -12.25 3.19 6.48
C ASN A 83 -11.44 3.24 5.17
N PHE A 84 -11.53 2.18 4.35
CA PHE A 84 -10.78 2.08 3.09
C PHE A 84 -11.30 3.03 1.99
N GLY A 85 -12.63 3.14 1.84
CA GLY A 85 -13.23 4.09 0.90
C GLY A 85 -12.91 5.55 1.24
N GLN A 86 -12.89 5.89 2.53
CA GLN A 86 -12.47 7.22 3.02
C GLN A 86 -10.97 7.47 2.83
N PHE A 87 -10.14 6.43 2.95
CA PHE A 87 -8.69 6.50 2.68
C PHE A 87 -8.39 6.79 1.21
N LEU A 88 -9.03 6.07 0.28
CA LEU A 88 -8.89 6.35 -1.16
C LEU A 88 -9.48 7.72 -1.54
N ALA A 89 -10.64 8.08 -0.99
CA ALA A 89 -11.30 9.36 -1.29
C ALA A 89 -10.43 10.59 -1.01
N LYS A 90 -9.62 10.57 0.07
CA LYS A 90 -8.66 11.64 0.40
C LYS A 90 -7.72 11.92 -0.78
N THR A 91 -7.14 10.87 -1.37
CA THR A 91 -6.23 10.99 -2.50
C THR A 91 -6.96 11.40 -3.78
N PHE A 92 -8.14 10.84 -4.04
CA PHE A 92 -8.93 11.18 -5.23
C PHE A 92 -9.33 12.68 -5.23
N VAL A 93 -9.77 13.22 -4.10
CA VAL A 93 -10.08 14.66 -3.97
C VAL A 93 -8.80 15.52 -4.00
N LYS A 94 -7.70 15.09 -3.36
CA LYS A 94 -6.38 15.74 -3.43
C LYS A 94 -5.89 15.90 -4.88
N GLN A 95 -6.11 14.90 -5.74
CA GLN A 95 -5.75 14.94 -7.16
C GLN A 95 -6.77 15.68 -8.05
N GLY A 96 -7.91 16.12 -7.51
CA GLY A 96 -8.92 16.94 -8.21
C GLY A 96 -10.08 16.17 -8.86
N HIS A 97 -10.21 14.87 -8.61
CA HIS A 97 -11.34 14.08 -9.10
C HIS A 97 -12.64 14.46 -8.36
N THR A 98 -13.78 14.41 -9.06
CA THR A 98 -15.09 14.61 -8.44
C THR A 98 -15.54 13.33 -7.78
N VAL A 99 -15.50 13.29 -6.43
CA VAL A 99 -15.82 12.08 -5.67
C VAL A 99 -17.25 12.15 -5.11
N LEU A 100 -18.04 11.14 -5.45
CA LEU A 100 -19.34 10.84 -4.88
C LEU A 100 -19.20 9.64 -3.93
N ALA A 101 -20.08 9.51 -2.95
CA ALA A 101 -20.09 8.38 -2.03
C ALA A 101 -21.50 7.92 -1.67
N HIS A 102 -21.66 6.60 -1.52
CA HIS A 102 -22.81 5.97 -0.89
C HIS A 102 -22.34 4.89 0.11
N SER A 103 -23.11 4.66 1.16
CA SER A 103 -22.89 3.57 2.11
C SER A 103 -24.16 3.27 2.90
N ARG A 104 -24.27 2.04 3.42
CA ARG A 104 -25.33 1.62 4.36
C ARG A 104 -25.39 2.50 5.61
N SER A 105 -24.24 2.99 6.07
CA SER A 105 -24.14 3.89 7.22
C SER A 105 -24.03 5.34 6.76
N ASN A 106 -24.68 6.27 7.48
CA ASN A 106 -24.60 7.70 7.19
C ASN A 106 -23.19 8.24 7.49
N TYR A 107 -22.51 8.78 6.47
CA TYR A 107 -21.22 9.44 6.60
C TYR A 107 -21.21 10.90 6.09
N VAL A 108 -22.37 11.56 5.98
CA VAL A 108 -22.51 12.91 5.40
C VAL A 108 -21.49 13.92 5.95
N ASP A 109 -21.28 13.99 7.26
CA ASP A 109 -20.35 14.95 7.86
C ASP A 109 -18.86 14.58 7.67
N VAL A 110 -18.55 13.30 7.49
CA VAL A 110 -17.19 12.84 7.15
C VAL A 110 -16.90 13.13 5.68
N ALA A 111 -17.85 12.82 4.80
CA ALA A 111 -17.77 13.11 3.37
C ALA A 111 -17.62 14.63 3.12
N ARG A 112 -18.44 15.47 3.79
CA ARG A 112 -18.33 16.94 3.69
C ARG A 112 -16.94 17.45 4.10
N LYS A 113 -16.35 16.91 5.17
CA LYS A 113 -14.98 17.24 5.61
C LYS A 113 -13.89 16.79 4.62
N LEU A 114 -14.17 15.78 3.81
CA LEU A 114 -13.25 15.25 2.80
C LEU A 114 -13.49 15.83 1.39
N GLY A 115 -14.44 16.76 1.21
CA GLY A 115 -14.80 17.30 -0.12
C GLY A 115 -15.60 16.32 -1.00
N VAL A 116 -16.27 15.34 -0.39
CA VAL A 116 -17.01 14.26 -1.07
C VAL A 116 -18.52 14.51 -0.98
N SER A 117 -19.24 14.32 -2.09
CA SER A 117 -20.71 14.39 -2.10
C SER A 117 -21.33 13.05 -1.69
N PHE A 118 -22.04 13.01 -0.56
CA PHE A 118 -22.62 11.76 -0.02
C PHE A 118 -24.12 11.65 -0.28
N PHE A 119 -24.55 10.48 -0.77
CA PHE A 119 -25.93 10.15 -1.13
C PHE A 119 -26.45 8.99 -0.26
N GLN A 120 -27.62 9.17 0.35
CA GLN A 120 -28.27 8.11 1.12
C GLN A 120 -28.97 7.09 0.22
N ASP A 121 -29.60 7.52 -0.87
CA ASP A 121 -30.17 6.63 -1.89
C ASP A 121 -29.11 6.35 -2.99
N PRO A 122 -28.80 5.07 -3.33
CA PRO A 122 -27.98 4.75 -4.50
C PRO A 122 -28.60 5.21 -5.83
N HIS A 123 -29.91 5.45 -5.93
CA HIS A 123 -30.56 5.95 -7.14
C HIS A 123 -30.07 7.36 -7.50
N ASP A 124 -30.05 8.29 -6.53
CA ASP A 124 -29.58 9.67 -6.72
C ASP A 124 -28.10 9.70 -7.16
N LEU A 125 -27.27 8.85 -6.56
CA LEU A 125 -25.86 8.70 -6.95
C LEU A 125 -25.69 8.19 -8.39
N CYS A 126 -26.60 7.36 -8.90
CA CYS A 126 -26.54 6.88 -10.27
C CYS A 126 -27.02 7.93 -11.30
N GLU A 127 -27.97 8.81 -10.93
CA GLU A 127 -28.38 9.96 -11.78
C GLU A 127 -27.27 11.00 -11.94
N GLU A 128 -26.35 11.12 -10.98
CA GLU A 128 -25.12 11.90 -11.17
C GLU A 128 -24.21 11.35 -12.27
N HIS A 129 -24.50 10.16 -12.81
CA HIS A 129 -23.79 9.50 -13.91
C HIS A 129 -22.26 9.46 -13.71
N PRO A 130 -21.75 8.84 -12.62
CA PRO A 130 -20.33 8.62 -12.43
C PRO A 130 -19.71 7.85 -13.61
N GLU A 131 -18.48 8.20 -13.94
CA GLU A 131 -17.71 7.49 -14.97
C GLU A 131 -17.12 6.19 -14.45
N VAL A 132 -16.76 6.19 -13.15
CA VAL A 132 -16.19 5.06 -12.43
C VAL A 132 -17.03 4.77 -11.19
N VAL A 133 -17.44 3.52 -11.00
CA VAL A 133 -18.11 3.02 -9.79
C VAL A 133 -17.16 2.07 -9.07
N LEU A 134 -16.66 2.49 -7.91
CA LEU A 134 -15.67 1.79 -7.11
C LEU A 134 -16.34 1.10 -5.92
N LEU A 135 -16.27 -0.24 -5.86
CA LEU A 135 -16.75 -1.01 -4.71
C LEU A 135 -15.67 -1.09 -3.62
N CYS A 136 -15.96 -0.45 -2.49
CA CYS A 136 -15.19 -0.46 -1.24
C CYS A 136 -15.96 -1.13 -0.09
N SER A 137 -16.97 -1.94 -0.39
CA SER A 137 -17.69 -2.79 0.56
C SER A 137 -16.83 -3.96 1.08
N SER A 138 -17.20 -4.54 2.22
CA SER A 138 -16.53 -5.77 2.69
C SER A 138 -16.78 -6.93 1.72
N ILE A 139 -15.83 -7.88 1.64
CA ILE A 139 -15.91 -9.05 0.76
C ILE A 139 -17.27 -9.76 0.92
N LEU A 140 -17.67 -10.03 2.17
CA LEU A 140 -18.92 -10.71 2.53
C LEU A 140 -20.19 -9.98 2.05
N SER A 141 -20.19 -8.64 2.06
CA SER A 141 -21.37 -7.82 1.72
C SER A 141 -21.46 -7.45 0.24
N THR A 142 -20.35 -7.53 -0.50
CA THR A 142 -20.23 -7.02 -1.87
C THR A 142 -21.24 -7.61 -2.86
N LYS A 143 -21.60 -8.91 -2.73
CA LYS A 143 -22.65 -9.54 -3.56
C LYS A 143 -24.06 -9.01 -3.31
N SER A 144 -24.35 -8.54 -2.10
CA SER A 144 -25.63 -7.90 -1.76
C SER A 144 -25.65 -6.43 -2.19
N VAL A 145 -24.56 -5.70 -1.92
CA VAL A 145 -24.38 -4.29 -2.32
C VAL A 145 -24.46 -4.12 -3.84
N LEU A 146 -23.77 -4.96 -4.61
CA LEU A 146 -23.81 -4.90 -6.07
C LEU A 146 -25.23 -5.08 -6.62
N LYS A 147 -25.98 -6.04 -6.06
CA LYS A 147 -27.37 -6.32 -6.48
C LYS A 147 -28.38 -5.24 -6.10
N SER A 148 -28.05 -4.32 -5.20
CA SER A 148 -28.91 -3.18 -4.85
C SER A 148 -28.65 -1.92 -5.70
N LEU A 149 -27.64 -1.92 -6.58
CA LEU A 149 -27.33 -0.76 -7.42
C LEU A 149 -28.25 -0.68 -8.64
N PRO A 150 -28.89 0.48 -8.92
CA PRO A 150 -29.82 0.63 -10.03
C PRO A 150 -29.09 0.88 -11.36
N PHE A 151 -28.46 -0.17 -11.90
CA PHE A 151 -27.62 -0.11 -13.11
C PHE A 151 -28.25 0.60 -14.31
N GLN A 152 -29.58 0.56 -14.46
CA GLN A 152 -30.30 1.19 -15.56
C GLN A 152 -30.19 2.74 -15.58
N ARG A 153 -29.79 3.36 -14.46
CA ARG A 153 -29.53 4.81 -14.33
C ARG A 153 -28.08 5.19 -14.66
N LEU A 154 -27.19 4.21 -14.80
CA LEU A 154 -25.78 4.44 -15.16
C LEU A 154 -25.58 4.46 -16.68
N ARG A 155 -24.53 5.14 -17.14
CA ARG A 155 -24.17 5.17 -18.55
C ARG A 155 -23.67 3.79 -19.01
N ARG A 156 -24.04 3.35 -20.21
CA ARG A 156 -23.68 2.01 -20.75
C ARG A 156 -22.16 1.74 -20.84
N ASN A 157 -21.31 2.76 -20.77
CA ASN A 157 -19.86 2.63 -20.73
C ASN A 157 -19.26 2.99 -19.36
N THR A 158 -20.01 2.86 -18.26
CA THR A 158 -19.48 3.06 -16.89
C THR A 158 -18.43 1.99 -16.57
N LEU A 159 -17.34 2.40 -15.92
CA LEU A 159 -16.28 1.50 -15.44
C LEU A 159 -16.58 1.04 -14.01
N PHE A 160 -16.82 -0.26 -13.82
CA PHE A 160 -16.87 -0.87 -12.50
C PHE A 160 -15.48 -1.31 -12.07
N VAL A 161 -15.15 -0.97 -10.82
CA VAL A 161 -13.89 -1.30 -10.18
C VAL A 161 -14.17 -1.90 -8.81
N ASP A 162 -13.38 -2.88 -8.40
CA ASP A 162 -13.34 -3.34 -7.01
C ASP A 162 -11.94 -3.14 -6.40
N VAL A 163 -11.90 -2.98 -5.08
CA VAL A 163 -10.68 -2.95 -4.25
C VAL A 163 -10.75 -3.97 -3.10
N LEU A 164 -11.38 -5.13 -3.32
CA LEU A 164 -11.38 -6.22 -2.35
C LEU A 164 -9.99 -6.90 -2.31
N SER A 165 -9.66 -7.52 -1.18
CA SER A 165 -8.41 -8.28 -1.02
C SER A 165 -8.43 -9.71 -1.59
N VAL A 166 -9.48 -10.06 -2.32
CA VAL A 166 -9.59 -11.26 -3.17
C VAL A 166 -10.07 -10.81 -4.55
N LYS A 167 -9.75 -11.54 -5.62
CA LYS A 167 -9.93 -11.07 -7.01
C LYS A 167 -10.76 -11.99 -7.89
N GLU A 168 -10.68 -13.32 -7.75
CA GLU A 168 -11.53 -14.24 -8.52
C GLU A 168 -13.01 -14.04 -8.20
N PHE A 169 -13.34 -13.84 -6.91
CA PHE A 169 -14.71 -13.59 -6.47
C PHE A 169 -15.35 -12.33 -7.10
N PRO A 170 -14.80 -11.10 -6.95
CA PRO A 170 -15.39 -9.92 -7.58
C PRO A 170 -15.36 -9.99 -9.11
N ARG A 171 -14.31 -10.55 -9.73
CA ARG A 171 -14.26 -10.79 -11.19
C ARG A 171 -15.46 -11.58 -11.67
N ASN A 172 -15.69 -12.75 -11.08
CA ASN A 172 -16.75 -13.65 -11.52
C ASN A 172 -18.14 -13.07 -11.19
N LEU A 173 -18.30 -12.47 -10.01
CA LEU A 173 -19.51 -11.74 -9.61
C LEU A 173 -19.86 -10.60 -10.57
N PHE A 174 -18.87 -9.81 -11.03
CA PHE A 174 -19.09 -8.75 -12.01
C PHE A 174 -19.46 -9.31 -13.39
N LEU A 175 -18.78 -10.35 -13.87
CA LEU A 175 -19.10 -11.01 -15.15
C LEU A 175 -20.50 -11.65 -15.15
N GLU A 176 -20.96 -12.18 -14.00
CA GLU A 176 -22.31 -12.72 -13.79
C GLU A 176 -23.40 -11.63 -13.72
N THR A 177 -23.10 -10.46 -13.13
CA THR A 177 -24.12 -9.51 -12.66
C THR A 177 -24.21 -8.22 -13.49
N LEU A 178 -23.12 -7.78 -14.12
CA LEU A 178 -23.07 -6.50 -14.83
C LEU A 178 -23.43 -6.64 -16.32
N PRO A 179 -24.27 -5.74 -16.88
CA PRO A 179 -24.51 -5.63 -18.32
C PRO A 179 -23.22 -5.68 -19.14
N ALA A 180 -23.26 -6.34 -20.30
CA ALA A 180 -22.08 -6.61 -21.12
C ALA A 180 -21.36 -5.33 -21.59
N GLU A 181 -22.09 -4.22 -21.67
CA GLU A 181 -21.58 -2.93 -22.10
C GLU A 181 -20.66 -2.26 -21.06
N PHE A 182 -20.82 -2.51 -19.76
CA PHE A 182 -19.98 -1.90 -18.72
C PHE A 182 -18.54 -2.42 -18.75
N ASP A 183 -17.58 -1.53 -18.47
CA ASP A 183 -16.17 -1.92 -18.29
C ASP A 183 -15.96 -2.55 -16.89
N ILE A 184 -15.03 -3.49 -16.77
CA ILE A 184 -14.65 -4.16 -15.51
C ILE A 184 -13.13 -4.11 -15.37
N LEU A 185 -12.66 -3.56 -14.23
CA LEU A 185 -11.27 -3.56 -13.80
C LEU A 185 -11.20 -4.07 -12.35
N CYS A 186 -10.62 -5.24 -12.12
CA CYS A 186 -10.44 -5.78 -10.77
C CYS A 186 -9.11 -5.28 -10.19
N THR A 187 -9.11 -4.71 -8.98
CA THR A 187 -7.88 -4.14 -8.39
C THR A 187 -7.68 -4.53 -6.93
N HIS A 188 -6.45 -4.42 -6.45
CA HIS A 188 -6.13 -4.53 -5.04
C HIS A 188 -4.89 -3.66 -4.75
N PRO A 189 -5.06 -2.49 -4.09
CA PRO A 189 -3.96 -1.81 -3.42
C PRO A 189 -3.50 -2.73 -2.28
N MET A 190 -2.25 -3.22 -2.33
CA MET A 190 -1.67 -4.13 -1.32
C MET A 190 -1.29 -3.37 -0.03
N PHE A 191 -2.07 -2.35 0.32
CA PHE A 191 -1.80 -1.38 1.36
C PHE A 191 -3.10 -0.68 1.79
N GLY A 192 -3.14 -0.16 3.02
CA GLY A 192 -4.31 0.50 3.58
C GLY A 192 -3.96 1.62 4.56
N PRO A 193 -4.91 2.10 5.36
CA PRO A 193 -4.72 3.22 6.29
C PRO A 193 -3.50 3.06 7.21
N GLU A 194 -3.25 1.83 7.70
CA GLU A 194 -2.19 1.57 8.67
C GLU A 194 -0.80 1.43 8.02
N SER A 195 -0.71 0.78 6.86
CA SER A 195 0.55 0.52 6.15
C SER A 195 0.99 1.65 5.21
N ALA A 196 0.09 2.56 4.82
CA ALA A 196 0.35 3.67 3.89
C ALA A 196 0.33 5.06 4.55
N LYS A 197 0.58 5.14 5.86
CA LYS A 197 0.64 6.40 6.66
C LYS A 197 1.55 7.47 6.04
N ASN A 198 2.61 7.05 5.36
CA ASN A 198 3.64 7.93 4.77
C ASN A 198 3.44 8.19 3.26
N GLY A 199 2.27 7.85 2.69
CA GLY A 199 2.00 7.91 1.24
C GLY A 199 2.08 6.53 0.58
N TRP A 200 1.86 6.49 -0.74
CA TRP A 200 1.71 5.23 -1.50
C TRP A 200 2.96 4.84 -2.33
N ALA A 201 4.03 5.64 -2.26
CA ALA A 201 5.22 5.47 -3.08
C ALA A 201 5.90 4.10 -2.86
N GLY A 202 6.15 3.37 -3.94
CA GLY A 202 6.72 2.02 -3.94
C GLY A 202 5.77 0.90 -3.50
N LEU A 203 4.61 1.22 -2.91
CA LEU A 203 3.66 0.22 -2.45
C LEU A 203 2.99 -0.50 -3.64
N PRO A 204 2.71 -1.81 -3.56
CA PRO A 204 2.18 -2.54 -4.71
C PRO A 204 0.70 -2.19 -4.95
N PHE A 205 0.35 -1.90 -6.20
CA PHE A 205 -1.03 -1.81 -6.65
C PHE A 205 -1.26 -2.84 -7.76
N VAL A 206 -2.05 -3.87 -7.45
CA VAL A 206 -2.33 -4.97 -8.38
C VAL A 206 -3.61 -4.69 -9.15
N TYR A 207 -3.65 -5.01 -10.45
CA TYR A 207 -4.86 -4.89 -11.26
C TYR A 207 -4.95 -5.94 -12.39
N ASP A 208 -6.19 -6.25 -12.79
CA ASP A 208 -6.57 -7.11 -13.91
C ASP A 208 -7.62 -6.39 -14.77
N LYS A 209 -7.33 -6.20 -16.07
CA LYS A 209 -8.21 -5.51 -17.04
C LYS A 209 -9.32 -6.44 -17.58
N VAL A 210 -10.05 -7.07 -16.66
CA VAL A 210 -11.03 -8.16 -16.89
C VAL A 210 -11.94 -7.96 -18.11
N ARG A 211 -12.51 -6.75 -18.31
CA ARG A 211 -13.33 -6.44 -19.48
C ARG A 211 -13.29 -4.95 -19.80
N ILE A 212 -12.32 -4.49 -20.59
CA ILE A 212 -12.27 -3.11 -21.10
C ILE A 212 -12.63 -3.12 -22.60
N GLY A 213 -13.55 -2.25 -23.02
CA GLY A 213 -13.94 -2.14 -24.42
C GLY A 213 -12.94 -1.36 -25.27
N ASN A 214 -12.77 -1.78 -26.53
CA ASN A 214 -11.75 -1.29 -27.48
C ASN A 214 -11.93 0.16 -27.97
N ASP A 215 -12.83 0.94 -27.37
CA ASP A 215 -13.06 2.34 -27.69
C ASP A 215 -12.04 3.24 -26.96
N GLU A 216 -11.61 4.31 -27.62
CA GLU A 216 -10.58 5.21 -27.09
C GLU A 216 -11.00 5.85 -25.76
N PHE A 217 -12.26 6.26 -25.60
CA PHE A 217 -12.73 6.86 -24.34
C PHE A 217 -12.79 5.83 -23.20
N ARG A 218 -13.15 4.57 -23.49
CA ARG A 218 -13.15 3.47 -22.51
C ARG A 218 -11.73 3.13 -22.05
N MET A 219 -10.80 2.95 -22.98
CA MET A 219 -9.38 2.72 -22.68
C MET A 219 -8.76 3.89 -21.93
N ALA A 220 -9.02 5.14 -22.36
CA ALA A 220 -8.52 6.34 -21.71
C ALA A 220 -9.08 6.50 -20.29
N ARG A 221 -10.34 6.14 -20.01
CA ARG A 221 -10.89 6.18 -18.65
C ARG A 221 -10.23 5.15 -17.74
N CYS A 222 -10.04 3.92 -18.21
CA CYS A 222 -9.34 2.87 -17.47
C CYS A 222 -7.90 3.31 -17.15
N SER A 223 -7.18 3.85 -18.14
CA SER A 223 -5.84 4.43 -17.97
C SER A 223 -5.82 5.56 -16.93
N LYS A 224 -6.73 6.55 -17.04
CA LYS A 224 -6.83 7.66 -16.07
C LYS A 224 -7.12 7.20 -14.64
N PHE A 225 -7.90 6.13 -14.45
CA PHE A 225 -8.15 5.59 -13.11
C PHE A 225 -6.90 4.89 -12.53
N LEU A 226 -6.18 4.12 -13.35
CA LEU A 226 -4.91 3.50 -12.95
C LEU A 226 -3.82 4.56 -12.65
N ASP A 227 -3.80 5.64 -13.42
CA ASP A 227 -2.85 6.75 -13.27
C ASP A 227 -2.98 7.48 -11.91
N ILE A 228 -4.15 7.43 -11.25
CA ILE A 228 -4.33 7.94 -9.87
C ILE A 228 -3.32 7.31 -8.90
N PHE A 229 -3.11 5.99 -9.03
CA PHE A 229 -2.19 5.23 -8.20
C PHE A 229 -0.74 5.39 -8.67
N ALA A 230 -0.51 5.42 -9.99
CA ALA A 230 0.82 5.66 -10.55
C ALA A 230 1.40 7.04 -10.14
N ARG A 231 0.56 8.09 -10.07
CA ARG A 231 0.93 9.45 -9.64
C ARG A 231 1.35 9.57 -8.18
N GLU A 232 0.82 8.73 -7.28
CA GLU A 232 1.32 8.64 -5.89
C GLU A 232 2.55 7.72 -5.78
N GLY A 233 3.09 7.24 -6.91
CA GLY A 233 4.29 6.43 -6.97
C GLY A 233 4.07 4.94 -6.69
N CYS A 234 2.83 4.42 -6.78
CA CYS A 234 2.59 2.99 -6.58
C CYS A 234 3.38 2.13 -7.57
N ARG A 235 3.89 0.99 -7.11
CA ARG A 235 4.41 -0.06 -7.97
C ARG A 235 3.23 -0.79 -8.62
N MET A 236 2.84 -0.33 -9.79
CA MET A 236 1.77 -0.90 -10.60
C MET A 236 2.15 -2.32 -11.07
N VAL A 237 1.28 -3.30 -10.84
CA VAL A 237 1.49 -4.71 -11.23
C VAL A 237 0.24 -5.26 -11.91
N GLU A 238 0.37 -5.61 -13.19
CA GLU A 238 -0.67 -6.29 -13.95
C GLU A 238 -0.51 -7.81 -13.82
N MET A 239 -1.55 -8.51 -13.38
CA MET A 239 -1.62 -9.98 -13.33
C MET A 239 -3.08 -10.44 -13.36
N THR A 240 -3.35 -11.71 -13.64
CA THR A 240 -4.73 -12.22 -13.61
C THR A 240 -5.25 -12.34 -12.17
N CYS A 241 -6.57 -12.25 -12.00
CA CYS A 241 -7.23 -12.44 -10.71
C CYS A 241 -6.88 -13.79 -10.02
N ALA A 242 -6.67 -14.85 -10.79
CA ALA A 242 -6.32 -16.18 -10.27
C ALA A 242 -4.85 -16.25 -9.80
N GLU A 243 -3.92 -15.59 -10.51
CA GLU A 243 -2.54 -15.44 -10.05
C GLU A 243 -2.47 -14.60 -8.77
N HIS A 244 -3.23 -13.50 -8.71
CA HIS A 244 -3.35 -12.70 -7.49
C HIS A 244 -3.81 -13.55 -6.31
N ASP A 245 -4.93 -14.25 -6.41
CA ASP A 245 -5.49 -14.99 -5.27
C ASP A 245 -4.58 -16.16 -4.85
N LYS A 246 -3.90 -16.81 -5.80
CA LYS A 246 -2.86 -17.79 -5.50
C LYS A 246 -1.68 -17.19 -4.71
N TYR A 247 -1.18 -16.01 -5.10
CA TYR A 247 -0.11 -15.32 -4.36
C TYR A 247 -0.59 -14.76 -3.01
N ALA A 248 -1.79 -14.18 -2.95
CA ALA A 248 -2.37 -13.59 -1.75
C ALA A 248 -2.66 -14.64 -0.66
N ALA A 249 -3.06 -15.86 -1.05
CA ALA A 249 -3.22 -16.97 -0.11
C ALA A 249 -1.89 -17.31 0.61
N GLY A 250 -0.79 -17.40 -0.14
CA GLY A 250 0.53 -17.72 0.41
C GLY A 250 1.25 -16.57 1.11
N SER A 251 0.72 -15.34 1.04
CA SER A 251 1.36 -14.14 1.58
C SER A 251 0.43 -13.36 2.53
N GLN A 252 -0.51 -12.59 2.00
CA GLN A 252 -1.45 -11.79 2.79
C GLN A 252 -2.24 -12.64 3.79
N PHE A 253 -2.88 -13.72 3.34
CA PHE A 253 -3.71 -14.55 4.20
C PHE A 253 -2.89 -15.15 5.35
N ILE A 254 -1.74 -15.77 5.07
CA ILE A 254 -0.80 -16.26 6.10
C ILE A 254 -0.35 -15.14 7.05
N THR A 255 -0.12 -13.93 6.55
CA THR A 255 0.27 -12.77 7.37
C THR A 255 -0.84 -12.39 8.37
N HIS A 256 -2.10 -12.31 7.94
CA HIS A 256 -3.22 -12.08 8.86
C HIS A 256 -3.47 -13.28 9.79
N THR A 257 -3.34 -14.53 9.31
CA THR A 257 -3.46 -15.73 10.14
C THR A 257 -2.45 -15.70 11.28
N MET A 258 -1.17 -15.44 10.98
CA MET A 258 -0.11 -15.36 11.97
C MET A 258 -0.33 -14.18 12.94
N GLY A 259 -0.68 -12.99 12.43
CA GLY A 259 -1.03 -11.84 13.27
C GLY A 259 -2.15 -12.15 14.26
N ARG A 260 -3.22 -12.82 13.84
CA ARG A 260 -4.34 -13.23 14.70
C ARG A 260 -4.02 -14.41 15.64
N VAL A 261 -3.09 -15.28 15.28
CA VAL A 261 -2.56 -16.31 16.20
C VAL A 261 -1.74 -15.66 17.30
N LEU A 262 -0.90 -14.67 16.97
CA LEU A 262 -0.08 -13.94 17.93
C LEU A 262 -0.90 -12.98 18.82
N GLU A 263 -1.96 -12.37 18.27
CA GLU A 263 -3.01 -11.65 19.01
C GLU A 263 -3.65 -12.56 20.07
N ARG A 264 -4.08 -13.77 19.67
CA ARG A 264 -4.70 -14.76 20.58
C ARG A 264 -3.72 -15.42 21.56
N PHE A 265 -2.43 -15.46 21.22
CA PHE A 265 -1.37 -15.92 22.11
C PHE A 265 -1.07 -14.90 23.22
N GLY A 266 -1.41 -13.62 23.01
CA GLY A 266 -1.15 -12.54 23.98
C GLY A 266 0.32 -12.11 23.98
N LEU A 267 0.84 -11.66 22.84
CA LEU A 267 2.15 -11.00 22.83
C LEU A 267 2.12 -9.71 23.66
N GLU A 268 3.04 -9.59 24.62
CA GLU A 268 3.25 -8.39 25.44
C GLU A 268 4.69 -7.86 25.23
N SER A 269 4.85 -6.54 25.21
CA SER A 269 6.17 -5.92 25.07
C SER A 269 7.00 -6.01 26.35
N THR A 270 8.28 -6.32 26.23
CA THR A 270 9.23 -6.46 27.35
C THR A 270 10.41 -5.50 27.24
N GLU A 271 11.15 -5.30 28.34
CA GLU A 271 12.40 -4.50 28.34
C GLU A 271 13.54 -5.15 27.51
N ILE A 272 13.41 -6.43 27.16
CA ILE A 272 14.43 -7.23 26.46
C ILE A 272 13.99 -7.66 25.05
N ASN A 273 13.08 -6.90 24.43
CA ASN A 273 12.60 -7.16 23.07
C ASN A 273 13.76 -7.26 22.06
N THR A 274 13.78 -8.33 21.27
CA THR A 274 14.67 -8.44 20.11
C THR A 274 14.06 -7.72 18.91
N LYS A 275 14.89 -7.34 17.92
CA LYS A 275 14.37 -6.73 16.67
C LYS A 275 13.44 -7.66 15.88
N GLY A 276 13.60 -8.98 16.00
CA GLY A 276 12.61 -9.95 15.50
C GLY A 276 11.28 -9.83 16.25
N TYR A 277 11.31 -9.78 17.58
CA TYR A 277 10.11 -9.66 18.40
C TYR A 277 9.36 -8.32 18.16
N GLU A 278 10.07 -7.22 17.98
CA GLU A 278 9.48 -5.93 17.56
C GLU A 278 8.70 -6.06 16.24
N THR A 279 9.18 -6.83 15.26
CA THR A 279 8.42 -7.05 14.02
C THR A 279 7.16 -7.92 14.21
N LEU A 280 7.12 -8.78 15.23
CA LEU A 280 5.93 -9.56 15.59
C LEU A 280 4.87 -8.70 16.32
N LEU A 281 5.30 -7.81 17.22
CA LEU A 281 4.42 -6.82 17.84
C LEU A 281 3.81 -5.90 16.77
N ASN A 282 4.64 -5.35 15.89
CA ASN A 282 4.18 -4.56 14.74
C ASN A 282 3.23 -5.35 13.82
N LEU A 283 3.42 -6.66 13.63
CA LEU A 283 2.50 -7.50 12.86
C LEU A 283 1.13 -7.63 13.53
N VAL A 284 1.09 -7.80 14.86
CA VAL A 284 -0.18 -7.81 15.61
C VAL A 284 -0.89 -6.46 15.48
N GLU A 285 -0.20 -5.34 15.73
CA GLU A 285 -0.79 -3.99 15.60
C GLU A 285 -1.38 -3.74 14.20
N ASN A 286 -0.63 -4.06 13.14
CA ASN A 286 -1.09 -3.87 11.75
C ASN A 286 -2.23 -4.81 11.34
N THR A 287 -2.45 -5.95 12.01
CA THR A 287 -3.50 -6.92 11.67
C THR A 287 -4.72 -6.89 12.59
N ALA A 288 -4.58 -6.38 13.82
CA ALA A 288 -5.67 -6.14 14.75
C ALA A 288 -6.56 -4.94 14.33
N GLY A 289 -6.00 -3.97 13.59
CA GLY A 289 -6.76 -2.85 13.01
C GLY A 289 -7.79 -3.27 11.95
N ASP A 290 -7.63 -4.46 11.36
CA ASP A 290 -8.55 -5.01 10.35
C ASP A 290 -9.64 -5.88 10.98
N SER A 291 -10.86 -5.81 10.42
CA SER A 291 -12.00 -6.55 10.94
C SER A 291 -11.89 -8.07 10.74
N PHE A 292 -12.52 -8.84 11.63
CA PHE A 292 -12.62 -10.28 11.44
C PHE A 292 -13.37 -10.65 10.15
N ASP A 293 -14.38 -9.86 9.76
CA ASP A 293 -15.09 -9.99 8.47
C ASP A 293 -14.16 -9.95 7.26
N LEU A 294 -13.12 -9.10 7.28
CA LEU A 294 -12.13 -9.03 6.19
C LEU A 294 -11.32 -10.33 6.14
N TYR A 295 -10.76 -10.76 7.28
CA TYR A 295 -9.97 -11.99 7.40
C TYR A 295 -10.78 -13.25 7.03
N TYR A 296 -12.01 -13.36 7.51
CA TYR A 296 -12.93 -14.44 7.12
C TYR A 296 -13.26 -14.38 5.62
N GLY A 297 -13.37 -13.18 5.05
CA GLY A 297 -13.48 -12.97 3.61
C GLY A 297 -12.27 -13.44 2.81
N LEU A 298 -11.03 -13.24 3.32
CA LEU A 298 -9.81 -13.77 2.70
C LEU A 298 -9.82 -15.30 2.61
N PHE A 299 -10.38 -15.97 3.62
CA PHE A 299 -10.47 -17.43 3.65
C PHE A 299 -11.59 -17.97 2.75
N VAL A 300 -12.82 -17.47 2.92
CA VAL A 300 -14.01 -18.01 2.24
C VAL A 300 -14.02 -17.76 0.74
N TYR A 301 -13.42 -16.65 0.27
CA TYR A 301 -13.48 -16.22 -1.12
C TYR A 301 -12.17 -16.39 -1.90
N ASN A 302 -11.22 -17.17 -1.35
CA ASN A 302 -10.00 -17.56 -2.03
C ASN A 302 -9.80 -19.08 -1.88
N ASN A 303 -10.03 -19.83 -2.97
CA ASN A 303 -9.97 -21.29 -2.99
C ASN A 303 -8.60 -21.85 -2.55
N ASN A 304 -7.53 -21.05 -2.68
CA ASN A 304 -6.16 -21.44 -2.33
C ASN A 304 -5.87 -21.31 -0.82
N ALA A 305 -6.72 -20.62 -0.04
CA ALA A 305 -6.44 -20.29 1.36
C ALA A 305 -6.40 -21.51 2.28
N MET A 306 -7.24 -22.53 2.04
CA MET A 306 -7.28 -23.75 2.84
C MET A 306 -5.95 -24.53 2.76
N GLU A 307 -5.39 -24.70 1.55
CA GLU A 307 -4.10 -25.38 1.35
C GLU A 307 -2.98 -24.68 2.14
N GLN A 308 -2.97 -23.34 2.15
CA GLN A 308 -1.94 -22.59 2.88
C GLN A 308 -2.14 -22.69 4.41
N LEU A 309 -3.39 -22.76 4.89
CA LEU A 309 -3.69 -22.98 6.32
C LEU A 309 -3.24 -24.37 6.78
N GLU A 310 -3.55 -25.42 6.02
CA GLU A 310 -3.11 -26.79 6.29
C GLU A 310 -1.58 -26.92 6.25
N ARG A 311 -0.92 -26.24 5.30
CA ARG A 311 0.55 -26.18 5.22
C ARG A 311 1.18 -25.45 6.41
N LEU A 312 0.54 -24.42 6.96
CA LEU A 312 1.00 -23.73 8.16
C LEU A 312 0.90 -24.63 9.40
N ASP A 313 -0.23 -25.35 9.55
CA ASP A 313 -0.46 -26.29 10.67
C ASP A 313 0.52 -27.47 10.62
N MET A 314 0.71 -28.08 9.44
CA MET A 314 1.70 -29.14 9.23
C MET A 314 3.13 -28.70 9.56
N ALA A 315 3.50 -27.46 9.22
CA ALA A 315 4.81 -26.91 9.56
C ALA A 315 4.97 -26.72 11.08
N PHE A 316 3.93 -26.23 11.77
CA PHE A 316 3.94 -26.05 13.22
C PHE A 316 4.07 -27.39 13.97
N GLU A 317 3.26 -28.40 13.59
CA GLU A 317 3.37 -29.75 14.16
C GLU A 317 4.68 -30.44 13.80
N SER A 318 5.32 -30.13 12.66
CA SER A 318 6.66 -30.63 12.33
C SER A 318 7.72 -30.09 13.29
N ILE A 319 7.78 -28.77 13.48
CA ILE A 319 8.74 -28.12 14.38
C ILE A 319 8.58 -28.64 15.81
N LYS A 320 7.33 -28.80 16.27
CA LYS A 320 6.97 -29.38 17.56
C LYS A 320 7.48 -30.83 17.71
N LYS A 321 7.28 -31.68 16.69
CA LYS A 321 7.80 -33.07 16.66
C LYS A 321 9.32 -33.11 16.71
N ASP A 322 10.00 -32.23 15.98
CA ASP A 322 11.47 -32.13 16.00
C ASP A 322 11.98 -31.79 17.40
N ILE A 323 11.42 -30.74 18.04
CA ILE A 323 11.79 -30.32 19.41
C ILE A 323 11.63 -31.48 20.41
N PHE A 324 10.47 -32.14 20.45
CA PHE A 324 10.27 -33.29 21.33
C PHE A 324 11.17 -34.48 20.97
N GLY A 325 11.44 -34.70 19.68
CA GLY A 325 12.38 -35.73 19.20
C GLY A 325 13.83 -35.49 19.65
N TYR A 326 14.32 -34.25 19.62
CA TYR A 326 15.61 -33.89 20.21
C TYR A 326 15.60 -34.08 21.73
N MET A 327 14.56 -33.61 22.42
CA MET A 327 14.42 -33.75 23.87
C MET A 327 14.44 -35.21 24.33
N HIS A 328 13.68 -36.10 23.68
CA HIS A 328 13.70 -37.54 23.98
C HIS A 328 15.06 -38.19 23.70
N ARG A 329 15.80 -37.76 22.67
CA ARG A 329 17.16 -38.24 22.40
C ARG A 329 18.16 -37.81 23.48
N LEU A 330 18.03 -36.58 24.00
CA LEU A 330 18.87 -36.07 25.10
C LEU A 330 18.61 -36.82 26.40
N TYR A 331 17.34 -36.94 26.83
CA TYR A 331 16.99 -37.73 28.02
C TYR A 331 17.41 -39.20 27.90
N ARG A 332 17.27 -39.80 26.71
CA ARG A 332 17.73 -41.19 26.48
C ARG A 332 19.24 -41.33 26.61
N LYS A 333 20.03 -40.34 26.16
CA LYS A 333 21.48 -40.36 26.39
C LYS A 333 21.80 -40.27 27.88
N GLN A 334 21.28 -39.28 28.58
CA GLN A 334 21.52 -39.11 30.03
C GLN A 334 21.18 -40.37 30.83
N LEU A 335 19.99 -40.95 30.61
CA LEU A 335 19.52 -42.14 31.35
C LEU A 335 20.31 -43.44 31.05
N PHE A 336 20.96 -43.57 29.90
CA PHE A 336 21.69 -44.80 29.51
C PHE A 336 23.21 -44.64 29.40
N GLU A 337 23.74 -43.41 29.44
CA GLU A 337 25.18 -43.15 29.53
C GLU A 337 25.65 -43.14 31.01
N ASP A 338 24.79 -42.75 31.98
CA ASP A 338 25.10 -42.84 33.42
C ASP A 338 25.15 -44.30 33.95
N GLU A 339 24.33 -45.23 33.41
CA GLU A 339 24.43 -46.66 33.78
C GLU A 339 25.67 -47.36 33.17
N GLY A 340 26.41 -46.71 32.27
CA GLY A 340 27.62 -47.26 31.65
C GLY A 340 28.83 -47.37 32.59
N GLY A 341 28.77 -46.79 33.80
CA GLY A 341 29.93 -46.62 34.68
C GLY A 341 30.30 -47.80 35.58
N LEU A 342 29.42 -48.77 35.83
CA LEU A 342 29.61 -49.80 36.86
C LEU A 342 29.10 -51.20 36.44
N GLY A 343 30.00 -52.19 36.40
CA GLY A 343 29.59 -53.60 36.47
C GLY A 343 30.05 -54.54 35.35
N VAL A 344 31.37 -54.61 35.04
CA VAL A 344 31.92 -55.71 34.22
C VAL A 344 31.77 -57.05 34.96
N SER A 345 30.66 -57.74 34.71
CA SER A 345 30.35 -59.06 35.25
C SER A 345 30.49 -60.13 34.17
N LYS A 346 31.40 -61.08 34.36
CA LYS A 346 31.67 -62.13 33.36
C LYS A 346 30.56 -63.18 33.30
N GLU A 347 30.20 -63.53 32.07
CA GLU A 347 29.67 -64.81 31.57
C GLU A 347 28.79 -65.70 32.45
N LYS A 348 27.66 -66.13 31.87
CA LYS A 348 27.37 -67.57 31.81
C LYS A 348 26.53 -67.96 30.59
N LYS A 349 27.14 -68.72 29.66
CA LYS A 349 26.39 -69.54 28.70
C LYS A 349 25.89 -70.80 29.41
N VAL A 350 24.58 -70.96 29.50
CA VAL A 350 23.88 -72.25 29.64
C VAL A 350 22.73 -72.21 28.64
N GLY A 351 22.43 -73.32 27.97
CA GLY A 351 21.42 -73.35 26.90
C GLY A 351 20.66 -74.66 26.84
N GLN A 352 19.86 -74.82 25.76
CA GLN A 352 18.88 -75.90 25.54
C GLN A 352 17.60 -75.76 26.42
N LYS A 353 16.39 -76.08 25.94
CA LYS A 353 15.95 -76.69 24.66
C LYS A 353 14.42 -76.55 24.47
N LEU A 354 13.93 -76.43 23.21
CA LEU A 354 12.57 -76.80 22.72
C LEU A 354 11.38 -75.97 23.30
N LEU A 355 10.19 -75.79 22.72
CA LEU A 355 9.53 -75.93 21.39
C LEU A 355 8.22 -75.05 21.45
N HIS A 356 7.29 -74.88 20.50
CA HIS A 356 6.98 -75.50 19.20
C HIS A 356 6.16 -74.53 18.30
N GLY A 357 6.58 -74.27 17.05
CA GLY A 357 5.72 -73.77 15.93
C GLY A 357 5.25 -72.30 15.95
N GLY A 358 5.05 -71.63 14.80
CA GLY A 358 5.39 -72.01 13.42
C GLY A 358 4.91 -70.97 12.37
N SER A 359 5.70 -70.76 11.30
CA SER A 359 5.47 -69.95 10.07
C SER A 359 4.70 -68.61 10.20
N ALA A 360 5.29 -67.41 10.14
CA ALA A 360 6.24 -66.80 9.19
C ALA A 360 5.66 -66.42 7.82
N LEU A 361 5.88 -65.15 7.44
CA LEU A 361 6.00 -64.57 6.08
C LEU A 361 6.70 -63.19 6.18
N GLU A 362 7.37 -62.75 5.12
CA GLU A 362 8.31 -61.59 5.07
C GLU A 362 7.73 -60.43 4.20
N LEU A 363 8.32 -59.26 3.90
CA LEU A 363 9.67 -58.64 3.82
C LEU A 363 9.53 -57.09 4.13
N PRO A 364 10.54 -56.19 3.99
CA PRO A 364 12.01 -56.30 3.84
C PRO A 364 12.81 -55.45 4.87
N SER A 365 14.14 -55.35 4.71
CA SER A 365 15.07 -54.50 5.48
C SER A 365 15.74 -53.41 4.63
N ASP A 366 15.93 -52.22 5.20
CA ASP A 366 16.81 -51.17 4.64
C ASP A 366 18.18 -51.17 5.36
N THR A 367 19.25 -50.99 4.59
CA THR A 367 20.65 -51.00 5.08
C THR A 367 21.29 -49.60 5.05
N LEU A 368 21.91 -49.21 6.17
CA LEU A 368 22.73 -48.01 6.25
C LEU A 368 24.14 -48.25 5.66
N PRO A 369 24.67 -47.34 4.81
CA PRO A 369 26.09 -47.35 4.43
C PRO A 369 26.99 -46.73 5.52
N PRO A 370 28.29 -47.10 5.58
CA PRO A 370 29.21 -46.67 6.65
C PRO A 370 29.98 -45.37 6.36
N ASN A 371 30.54 -44.77 7.42
CA ASN A 371 31.49 -43.65 7.36
C ASN A 371 32.87 -44.06 6.80
N GLY A 372 33.57 -43.17 6.09
CA GLY A 372 34.94 -43.42 5.61
C GLY A 372 35.70 -42.22 5.00
N ALA A 373 36.47 -41.52 5.84
CA ALA A 373 37.73 -40.79 5.55
C ALA A 373 37.85 -39.76 4.37
N ALA A 374 37.95 -38.48 4.76
CA ALA A 374 38.96 -37.47 4.35
C ALA A 374 39.36 -37.23 2.87
N ARG A 375 39.24 -35.97 2.43
CA ARG A 375 40.19 -35.30 1.50
C ARG A 375 40.17 -33.77 1.64
N GLU A 376 41.16 -33.11 1.04
CA GLU A 376 41.57 -31.71 1.25
C GLU A 376 40.66 -30.66 0.55
N PRO A 377 40.68 -29.38 0.99
CA PRO A 377 39.94 -28.29 0.35
C PRO A 377 40.57 -27.86 -0.99
N PRO A 378 39.77 -27.53 -2.02
CA PRO A 378 40.28 -27.02 -3.29
C PRO A 378 40.68 -25.54 -3.22
N SER A 379 41.67 -25.16 -4.02
CA SER A 379 42.17 -23.80 -4.19
C SER A 379 41.18 -22.85 -4.87
N GLU A 380 41.25 -21.56 -4.54
CA GLU A 380 40.63 -20.50 -5.34
C GLU A 380 41.14 -20.53 -6.79
N THR A 381 40.29 -20.18 -7.75
CA THR A 381 40.74 -19.86 -9.11
C THR A 381 39.83 -18.81 -9.73
N VAL A 382 40.34 -17.59 -9.85
CA VAL A 382 39.67 -16.48 -10.52
C VAL A 382 39.41 -16.82 -11.99
N LYS A 383 38.20 -16.53 -12.48
CA LYS A 383 37.95 -16.40 -13.93
C LYS A 383 37.32 -15.05 -14.25
N GLN A 384 37.93 -14.39 -15.23
CA GLN A 384 37.45 -13.13 -15.80
C GLN A 384 36.27 -13.40 -16.73
N THR A 385 35.38 -12.42 -16.87
CA THR A 385 34.38 -12.35 -17.94
C THR A 385 35.05 -11.94 -19.27
N PRO A 386 34.62 -12.51 -20.41
CA PRO A 386 34.73 -11.82 -21.70
C PRO A 386 33.75 -10.65 -21.79
#